data_AF-A0A6N2ET00-F1
#
_entry.id   AF-A0A6N2ET00-F1
#
_cell.length_a   1.000
_cell.length_b   1.000
_cell.length_c   1.000
_cell.angle_alpha   90.00
_cell.angle_beta   90.00
_cell.angle_gamma   90.00
#
_symmetry.space_group_name_H-M   'P 1'
#
loop_
_entity.id
_entity.type
_entity.pdbx_description
1 polymer ?
#
loop_
_entity_poly.entity_id
_entity_poly.type
_entity_poly.pdbx_seq_one_letter_code
_entity_poly.pdbx_strand_id
1 'polypeptide(L)'
;LADGVEQAAPFFTTPELNDAARAQLELEGARAALGALAEALEPLAAADLGADQAQALLGEAAAAAGVKKGVIMKSLRAALLGSLQGPDLLATWLLLHRSGDDLPRIARCL
;
A
#
# COMPACT_ATOMS: atom_id res chain seq x y z
N LEU A 1 -3.66 -16.37 20.82
CA LEU A 1 -3.44 -15.05 21.45
C LEU A 1 -2.16 -14.38 20.92
N ALA A 2 -1.03 -15.09 20.81
CA ALA A 2 0.19 -14.56 20.19
C ALA A 2 0.00 -14.08 18.74
N ASP A 3 -0.72 -14.85 17.93
CA ASP A 3 -0.99 -14.54 16.52
C ASP A 3 -1.68 -13.18 16.32
N GLY A 4 -2.52 -12.76 17.27
CA GLY A 4 -3.22 -11.48 17.19
C GLY A 4 -2.31 -10.27 17.44
N VAL A 5 -1.27 -10.42 18.26
CA VAL A 5 -0.28 -9.37 18.50
C VAL A 5 0.60 -9.18 17.27
N GLU A 6 1.05 -10.28 16.65
CA GLU A 6 1.85 -10.24 15.43
C GLU A 6 1.08 -9.64 14.25
N GLN A 7 -0.20 -10.01 14.10
CA GLN A 7 -1.07 -9.46 13.05
C GLN A 7 -1.41 -7.98 13.25
N ALA A 8 -1.45 -7.51 14.50
CA ALA A 8 -1.78 -6.13 14.82
C ALA A 8 -0.59 -5.19 14.73
N ALA A 9 0.65 -5.69 14.84
CA ALA A 9 1.86 -4.89 14.84
C ALA A 9 1.95 -3.86 13.68
N PRO A 10 1.60 -4.20 12.42
CA PRO A 10 1.63 -3.24 11.32
C PRO A 10 0.69 -2.04 11.47
N PHE A 11 -0.30 -2.08 12.37
CA PHE A 11 -1.18 -0.94 12.62
C PHE A 11 -0.63 0.01 13.71
N PHE A 12 0.42 -0.39 14.42
CA PHE A 12 1.05 0.42 15.49
C PHE A 12 2.49 0.82 15.15
N THR A 13 3.14 0.09 14.26
CA THR A 13 4.47 0.41 13.73
C THR A 13 4.51 0.21 12.23
N THR A 14 5.49 0.84 11.60
CA THR A 14 5.76 0.71 10.17
C THR A 14 6.81 -0.37 9.97
N PRO A 15 6.47 -1.58 9.47
CA PRO A 15 7.42 -2.68 9.38
C PRO A 15 8.53 -2.42 8.35
N GLU A 16 9.72 -2.95 8.58
CA GLU A 16 10.81 -2.92 7.58
C GLU A 16 10.48 -3.81 6.37
N LEU A 17 11.05 -3.46 5.21
CA LEU A 17 10.89 -4.26 4.00
C LEU A 17 11.72 -5.54 4.08
N ASN A 18 11.07 -6.69 3.95
CA ASN A 18 11.76 -7.97 3.73
C ASN A 18 12.23 -8.11 2.27
N ASP A 19 13.03 -9.13 1.98
CA ASP A 19 13.64 -9.32 0.65
C ASP A 19 12.59 -9.44 -0.47
N ALA A 20 11.46 -10.10 -0.22
CA ALA A 20 10.39 -10.23 -1.19
C ALA A 20 9.69 -8.89 -1.48
N ALA A 21 9.50 -8.06 -0.45
CA ALA A 21 8.97 -6.71 -0.59
C ALA A 21 9.93 -5.81 -1.38
N ARG A 22 11.24 -5.87 -1.07
CA ARG A 22 12.26 -5.13 -1.83
C ARG A 22 12.27 -5.56 -3.30
N ALA A 23 12.32 -6.86 -3.57
CA ALA A 23 12.30 -7.40 -4.92
C ALA A 23 11.04 -6.99 -5.71
N GLN A 24 9.88 -6.90 -5.05
CA GLN A 24 8.65 -6.41 -5.68
C GLN A 24 8.73 -4.94 -6.09
N LEU A 25 9.39 -4.09 -5.28
CA LEU A 25 9.56 -2.66 -5.59
C LEU A 25 10.56 -2.41 -6.72
N GLU A 26 11.46 -3.36 -6.98
CA GLU A 26 12.41 -3.29 -8.11
C GLU A 26 11.79 -3.73 -9.45
N LEU A 27 10.55 -4.23 -9.45
CA LEU A 27 9.86 -4.52 -10.70
C LEU A 27 9.59 -3.24 -11.50
N GLU A 28 9.70 -3.36 -12.82
CA GLU A 28 9.43 -2.27 -13.73
C GLU A 28 8.02 -1.69 -13.50
N GLY A 29 7.97 -0.36 -13.33
CA GLY A 29 6.73 0.38 -13.08
C GLY A 29 6.14 0.25 -11.67
N ALA A 30 6.71 -0.54 -10.77
CA ALA A 30 6.20 -0.68 -9.39
C ALA A 30 6.23 0.64 -8.61
N ARG A 31 7.39 1.30 -8.57
CA ARG A 31 7.57 2.61 -7.91
C ARG A 31 6.77 3.71 -8.60
N ALA A 32 6.71 3.71 -9.93
CA ALA A 32 5.89 4.66 -10.68
C ALA A 32 4.39 4.53 -10.34
N ALA A 33 3.89 3.30 -10.23
CA ALA A 33 2.50 3.04 -9.83
C ALA A 33 2.22 3.48 -8.39
N LEU A 34 3.18 3.28 -7.47
CA LEU A 34 3.08 3.80 -6.10
C LEU A 34 3.08 5.32 -6.05
N GLY A 35 3.91 5.97 -6.87
CA GLY A 35 3.97 7.43 -6.99
C GLY A 35 2.64 8.00 -7.47
N ALA A 36 2.09 7.44 -8.56
CA ALA A 36 0.77 7.83 -9.07
C ALA A 36 -0.34 7.64 -8.04
N LEU A 37 -0.29 6.56 -7.25
CA LEU A 37 -1.24 6.33 -6.16
C LEU A 37 -1.08 7.36 -5.03
N ALA A 38 0.15 7.70 -4.64
CA ALA A 38 0.42 8.70 -3.61
C ALA A 38 -0.11 10.07 -4.02
N GLU A 39 0.18 10.52 -5.25
CA GLU A 39 -0.33 11.78 -5.79
C GLU A 39 -1.87 11.84 -5.80
N ALA A 40 -2.52 10.73 -6.15
CA ALA A 40 -3.98 10.65 -6.14
C ALA A 40 -4.57 10.62 -4.71
N LEU A 41 -3.80 10.18 -3.71
CA LEU A 41 -4.20 10.11 -2.30
C LEU A 41 -3.99 11.43 -1.54
N GLU A 42 -3.01 12.25 -1.90
CA GLU A 42 -2.75 13.55 -1.25
C GLU A 42 -4.01 14.43 -1.05
N PRO A 43 -4.88 14.66 -2.07
CA PRO A 43 -6.08 15.46 -1.88
C PRO A 43 -7.13 14.78 -0.99
N LEU A 44 -7.00 13.48 -0.73
CA LEU A 44 -7.90 12.67 0.08
C LEU A 44 -7.36 12.40 1.50
N ALA A 45 -6.19 12.92 1.87
CA ALA A 45 -5.52 12.59 3.12
C ALA A 45 -6.33 12.83 4.41
N ALA A 46 -7.34 13.70 4.36
CA ALA A 46 -8.25 13.99 5.49
C ALA A 46 -9.68 13.45 5.27
N ALA A 47 -9.94 12.73 4.18
CA ALA A 47 -11.24 12.19 3.82
C ALA A 47 -11.31 10.69 4.16
N ASP A 48 -12.52 10.17 4.40
CA ASP A 48 -12.71 8.74 4.49
C ASP A 48 -12.57 8.10 3.09
N LEU A 49 -11.71 7.09 2.99
CA LEU A 49 -11.55 6.28 1.79
C LEU A 49 -12.48 5.06 1.85
N GLY A 50 -13.34 4.91 0.84
CA GLY A 50 -14.20 3.74 0.68
C GLY A 50 -13.53 2.61 -0.13
N ALA A 51 -14.00 1.37 0.03
CA ALA A 51 -13.43 0.21 -0.68
C ALA A 51 -13.51 0.35 -2.22
N ASP A 52 -14.63 0.84 -2.75
CA ASP A 52 -14.81 1.03 -4.20
C ASP A 52 -13.87 2.11 -4.74
N GLN A 53 -13.71 3.22 -3.99
CA GLN A 53 -12.78 4.29 -4.34
C GLN A 53 -11.32 3.81 -4.29
N ALA A 54 -10.94 3.07 -3.24
CA ALA A 54 -9.63 2.44 -3.13
C ALA A 54 -9.34 1.51 -4.32
N GLN A 55 -10.34 0.74 -4.77
CA GLN A 55 -10.20 -0.11 -5.96
C GLN A 55 -10.05 0.68 -7.26
N ALA A 56 -10.75 1.81 -7.39
CA ALA A 56 -10.65 2.70 -8.54
C ALA A 56 -9.25 3.34 -8.60
N LEU A 57 -8.76 3.89 -7.49
CA LEU A 57 -7.42 4.47 -7.36
C LEU A 57 -6.32 3.49 -7.75
N LEU A 58 -6.41 2.22 -7.31
CA LEU A 58 -5.47 1.18 -7.73
C LEU A 58 -5.51 0.90 -9.23
N GLY A 59 -6.69 0.98 -9.85
CA GLY A 59 -6.84 0.81 -11.30
C GLY A 59 -6.24 1.98 -12.08
N GLU A 60 -6.53 3.21 -11.65
CA GLU A 60 -6.04 4.45 -12.26
C GLU A 60 -4.51 4.55 -12.17
N ALA A 61 -3.94 4.31 -10.99
CA ALA A 61 -2.50 4.32 -10.79
C ALA A 61 -1.78 3.21 -11.58
N ALA A 62 -2.38 2.02 -11.70
CA ALA A 62 -1.85 0.97 -12.57
C ALA A 62 -1.84 1.38 -14.04
N ALA A 63 -2.93 2.00 -14.52
CA ALA A 63 -3.04 2.48 -15.89
C ALA A 63 -2.04 3.61 -16.17
N ALA A 64 -1.91 4.58 -15.26
CA ALA A 64 -0.97 5.69 -15.37
C ALA A 64 0.49 5.23 -15.47
N ALA A 65 0.85 4.16 -14.74
CA ALA A 65 2.18 3.57 -14.77
C ALA A 65 2.36 2.48 -15.83
N GLY A 66 1.33 2.17 -16.63
CA GLY A 66 1.41 1.13 -17.67
C GLY A 66 1.59 -0.30 -17.13
N VAL A 67 1.23 -0.55 -15.88
CA VAL A 67 1.39 -1.87 -15.22
C VAL A 67 0.06 -2.58 -15.00
N LYS A 68 0.13 -3.89 -14.75
CA LYS A 68 -1.05 -4.68 -14.35
C LYS A 68 -1.47 -4.33 -12.92
N LYS A 69 -2.79 -4.37 -12.64
CA LYS A 69 -3.35 -4.17 -11.28
C LYS A 69 -2.69 -5.06 -10.22
N GLY A 70 -2.28 -6.28 -10.57
CA GLY A 70 -1.55 -7.17 -9.65
C GLY A 70 -0.17 -6.66 -9.21
N VAL A 71 0.51 -5.85 -10.04
CA VAL A 71 1.82 -5.26 -9.69
C VAL A 71 1.63 -4.19 -8.62
N ILE A 72 0.71 -3.25 -8.83
CA ILE A 72 0.45 -2.20 -7.84
C ILE A 72 -0.10 -2.77 -6.54
N MET A 73 -0.98 -3.78 -6.57
CA MET A 73 -1.51 -4.39 -5.34
C MET A 73 -0.39 -5.03 -4.50
N LYS A 74 0.54 -5.76 -5.12
CA LYS A 74 1.68 -6.34 -4.40
C LYS A 74 2.65 -5.28 -3.90
N SER A 75 2.88 -4.23 -4.69
CA SER A 75 3.77 -3.12 -4.35
C SER A 75 3.21 -2.28 -3.21
N LEU A 76 1.90 -2.01 -3.20
CA LEU A 76 1.22 -1.35 -2.09
C LEU A 76 1.28 -2.21 -0.83
N ARG A 77 1.07 -3.52 -0.94
CA ARG A 77 1.23 -4.43 0.19
C ARG A 77 2.65 -4.37 0.76
N ALA A 78 3.66 -4.42 -0.11
CA ALA A 78 5.06 -4.27 0.29
C ALA A 78 5.30 -2.95 1.02
N ALA A 79 4.78 -1.84 0.51
CA ALA A 79 4.93 -0.52 1.13
C ALA A 79 4.26 -0.43 2.51
N LEU A 80 3.02 -0.90 2.63
CA LEU A 80 2.23 -0.82 3.87
C LEU A 80 2.70 -1.80 4.96
N LEU A 81 3.06 -3.03 4.57
CA LEU A 81 3.31 -4.13 5.50
C LEU A 81 4.76 -4.61 5.55
N GLY A 82 5.64 -4.12 4.68
CA GLY A 82 7.02 -4.62 4.57
C GLY A 82 7.14 -6.05 4.05
N SER A 83 6.05 -6.62 3.55
CA SER A 83 5.91 -8.04 3.23
C SER A 83 4.90 -8.24 2.10
N LEU A 84 5.04 -9.29 1.30
CA LEU A 84 4.01 -9.70 0.31
C LEU A 84 2.89 -10.57 0.91
N GLN A 85 3.10 -11.03 2.14
CA GLN A 85 2.16 -11.82 2.93
C GLN A 85 1.56 -10.95 4.04
N GLY A 86 0.36 -11.29 4.47
CA GLY A 86 -0.31 -10.58 5.55
C GLY A 86 -1.82 -10.58 5.39
N PRO A 87 -2.52 -9.75 6.18
CA PRO A 87 -3.97 -9.62 6.11
C PRO A 87 -4.45 -9.09 4.75
N ASP A 88 -5.78 -9.02 4.59
CA ASP A 88 -6.40 -8.46 3.39
C ASP A 88 -5.87 -7.04 3.12
N LEU A 89 -5.47 -6.80 1.87
CA LEU A 89 -4.80 -5.56 1.50
C LEU A 89 -5.74 -4.36 1.60
N LEU A 90 -6.97 -4.49 1.10
CA LEU A 90 -7.91 -3.37 1.09
C LEU A 90 -8.31 -3.02 2.51
N ALA A 91 -8.72 -3.99 3.32
CA ALA A 91 -9.06 -3.74 4.72
C ALA A 91 -7.91 -3.09 5.50
N THR A 92 -6.68 -3.58 5.31
CA THR A 92 -5.47 -3.01 5.92
C THR A 92 -5.26 -1.57 5.49
N TRP A 93 -5.33 -1.30 4.18
CA TRP A 93 -5.10 0.03 3.64
C TRP A 93 -6.16 1.03 4.14
N LEU A 94 -7.44 0.65 4.13
CA LEU A 94 -8.51 1.52 4.65
C LEU A 94 -8.29 1.87 6.12
N LEU A 95 -7.79 0.94 6.93
CA LEU A 95 -7.45 1.22 8.34
C LEU A 95 -6.25 2.17 8.48
N LEU A 96 -5.18 1.94 7.72
CA LEU A 96 -3.99 2.79 7.73
C LEU A 96 -4.27 4.20 7.17
N HIS A 97 -5.16 4.31 6.19
CA HIS A 97 -5.60 5.60 5.67
C HIS A 97 -6.31 6.43 6.73
N ARG A 98 -7.20 5.79 7.51
CA ARG A 98 -7.91 6.45 8.62
C ARG A 98 -6.98 6.95 9.73
N SER A 99 -5.80 6.35 9.90
CA SER A 99 -4.78 6.84 10.83
C SER A 99 -3.76 7.77 10.18
N GLY A 100 -3.83 7.99 8.86
CA GLY A 100 -2.87 8.80 8.10
C GLY A 100 -1.50 8.14 7.90
N ASP A 101 -1.40 6.83 8.12
CA ASP A 101 -0.14 6.08 8.06
C ASP A 101 0.18 5.52 6.68
N ASP A 102 -0.79 5.48 5.76
CA ASP A 102 -0.61 4.91 4.42
C ASP A 102 0.32 5.76 3.53
N LEU A 103 0.07 7.07 3.42
CA LEU A 103 0.87 7.99 2.61
C LEU A 103 2.35 8.01 3.00
N PRO A 104 2.75 8.18 4.28
CA PRO A 104 4.15 8.09 4.69
C PRO A 104 4.80 6.74 4.36
N ARG A 105 4.03 5.64 4.47
CA ARG A 105 4.51 4.29 4.12
C ARG A 105 4.67 4.06 2.63
N ILE A 106 3.85 4.70 1.80
CA ILE A 106 4.02 4.69 0.34
C ILE A 106 5.23 5.55 -0.03
N ALA A 107 5.34 6.75 0.51
CA ALA A 107 6.39 7.72 0.21
C ALA A 107 7.81 7.18 0.50
N ARG A 108 8.01 6.38 1.56
CA ARG A 108 9.32 5.77 1.87
C ARG A 108 9.79 4.74 0.82
N CYS A 109 8.90 4.30 -0.07
CA CYS A 109 9.14 3.27 -1.07
C CYS A 109 9.25 3.82 -2.50
N LEU A 110 9.15 5.14 -2.68
CA LEU A 110 9.42 5.82 -3.95
C LEU A 110 10.94 5.97 -4.11
#